data_AF-A0ABD6G7H4-F1
#
_entry.id   AF-A0ABD6G7H4-F1
#
_cell.length_a   1.000
_cell.length_b   1.000
_cell.length_c   1.000
_cell.angle_alpha   90.00
_cell.angle_beta   90.00
_cell.angle_gamma   90.00
#
_symmetry.space_group_name_H-M   'P 1'
#
loop_
_entity.id
_entity.type
_entity.pdbx_description
1 polymer ?
#
loop_
_entity_poly.entity_id
_entity_poly.type
_entity_poly.pdbx_seq_one_letter_code
_entity_poly.pdbx_strand_id
1 'polypeptide(L)'
;LFLQEETLMTKVIDPWGGSYYVEKLTDELTKRAWELIKEIEDLGGMAKAIETGLPKMKVEESAAKRQAKIDSKAETIVGVNKYTLDYEEPIDILDIDNTLVRQKQIERINKIKAERNEEEVQRHLERLTKAAATGEENLLAVAVDAARARATLGEISDAIEKVCGRHQAVIRSISGVYSSNFSDNELIEQVKQMTEEFLENEGRRPRILIAKMGQDGHDRGAKVVATGYADLGFDVDISPLFLTPQEAAQMAVENDVHCVGVSSLAAGHKTLVPELIEELKKLGREDIIVVVGGVIPAQDYEFLYENGVSAIFGPGTVIPVAAIKIIEEIYRRLGYEEVSE
;
A
#
# COMPACT_ATOMS: atom_id res chain seq x y z
N LEU A 1 -30.71 -9.21 5.96
CA LEU A 1 -31.97 -9.26 6.73
C LEU A 1 -32.88 -8.09 6.35
N PHE A 2 -32.71 -6.86 6.87
CA PHE A 2 -33.58 -5.71 6.55
C PHE A 2 -33.88 -5.53 5.04
N LEU A 3 -32.84 -5.41 4.20
CA LEU A 3 -33.03 -5.26 2.75
C LEU A 3 -33.82 -6.41 2.12
N GLN A 4 -33.62 -7.65 2.59
CA GLN A 4 -34.24 -8.83 2.01
C GLN A 4 -35.69 -9.02 2.47
N GLU A 5 -35.97 -8.75 3.75
CA GLU A 5 -37.22 -9.12 4.41
C GLU A 5 -38.24 -7.97 4.44
N GLU A 6 -37.77 -6.72 4.54
CA GLU A 6 -38.67 -5.58 4.81
C GLU A 6 -38.86 -4.66 3.61
N THR A 7 -37.85 -4.49 2.76
CA THR A 7 -37.92 -3.47 1.68
C THR A 7 -38.69 -3.93 0.45
N LEU A 8 -39.03 -5.22 0.37
CA LEU A 8 -39.68 -5.86 -0.79
C LEU A 8 -38.89 -5.78 -2.11
N MET A 9 -37.64 -5.31 -2.10
CA MET A 9 -36.83 -5.13 -3.32
C MET A 9 -36.62 -6.42 -4.12
N THR A 10 -36.75 -7.58 -3.47
CA THR A 10 -36.60 -8.91 -4.08
C THR A 10 -37.87 -9.40 -4.78
N LYS A 11 -38.98 -8.64 -4.73
CA LYS A 11 -40.27 -9.03 -5.31
C LYS A 11 -40.39 -8.76 -6.81
N VAL A 12 -39.52 -7.92 -7.37
CA VAL A 12 -39.53 -7.56 -8.79
C VAL A 12 -38.15 -7.79 -9.37
N ILE A 13 -38.08 -8.45 -10.51
CA ILE A 13 -36.83 -8.64 -11.26
C ILE A 13 -36.52 -7.33 -11.99
N ASP A 14 -35.30 -6.83 -11.81
CA ASP A 14 -34.82 -5.58 -12.43
C ASP A 14 -35.81 -4.41 -12.30
N PRO A 15 -36.07 -3.92 -11.07
CA PRO A 15 -37.08 -2.90 -10.83
C PRO A 15 -36.81 -1.56 -11.55
N TRP A 16 -35.60 -1.37 -12.08
CA TRP A 16 -35.20 -0.17 -12.83
C TRP A 16 -35.33 -0.33 -14.34
N GLY A 17 -35.64 -1.53 -14.85
CA GLY A 17 -35.79 -1.80 -16.27
C GLY A 17 -36.84 -0.88 -16.91
N GLY A 18 -36.45 -0.22 -18.00
CA GLY A 18 -37.26 0.79 -18.69
C GLY A 18 -37.14 2.21 -18.13
N SER A 19 -36.40 2.45 -17.05
CA SER A 19 -36.09 3.81 -16.58
C SER A 19 -35.20 4.53 -17.60
N TYR A 20 -35.71 5.59 -18.23
CA TYR A 20 -34.98 6.34 -19.27
C TYR A 20 -33.56 6.77 -18.86
N TYR A 21 -33.38 7.15 -17.58
CA TYR A 21 -32.09 7.57 -17.06
C TYR A 21 -31.14 6.38 -16.89
N VAL A 22 -31.60 5.32 -16.25
CA VAL A 22 -30.76 4.13 -15.98
C VAL A 22 -30.41 3.43 -17.28
N GLU A 23 -31.36 3.28 -18.20
CA GLU A 23 -31.12 2.67 -19.51
C GLU A 23 -30.08 3.45 -20.32
N LYS A 24 -30.16 4.79 -20.31
CA LYS A 24 -29.16 5.64 -20.97
C LYS A 24 -27.78 5.47 -20.34
N LEU A 25 -27.68 5.48 -19.01
CA LEU A 25 -26.40 5.27 -18.32
C LEU A 25 -25.83 3.89 -18.58
N THR A 26 -26.67 2.86 -18.62
CA THR A 26 -26.26 1.49 -18.96
C THR A 26 -25.68 1.42 -20.37
N ASP A 27 -26.32 2.06 -21.36
CA ASP A 27 -25.80 2.13 -22.73
C ASP A 27 -24.47 2.90 -22.81
N GLU A 28 -24.37 4.05 -22.14
CA GLU A 28 -23.13 4.84 -22.10
C GLU A 28 -21.98 4.08 -21.44
N LEU A 29 -22.24 3.40 -20.32
CA LEU A 29 -21.24 2.57 -19.62
C LEU A 29 -20.80 1.40 -20.50
N THR A 30 -21.74 0.72 -21.15
CA THR A 30 -21.46 -0.42 -22.03
C THR A 30 -20.59 -0.02 -23.21
N LYS A 31 -20.89 1.11 -23.86
CA LYS A 31 -20.09 1.63 -24.99
C LYS A 31 -18.66 1.94 -24.56
N ARG A 32 -18.47 2.67 -23.45
CA ARG A 32 -17.13 3.00 -22.93
C ARG A 32 -16.36 1.76 -22.49
N ALA A 33 -17.01 0.81 -21.83
CA ALA A 33 -16.37 -0.45 -21.45
C ALA A 33 -15.94 -1.25 -22.69
N TRP A 34 -16.76 -1.26 -23.74
CA TRP A 34 -16.47 -1.95 -24.99
C TRP A 34 -15.28 -1.35 -25.74
N GLU A 35 -15.10 -0.03 -25.69
CA GLU A 35 -13.90 0.64 -26.23
C GLU A 35 -12.63 0.18 -25.51
N LEU A 36 -12.65 0.09 -24.18
CA LEU A 36 -11.52 -0.41 -23.39
C LEU A 36 -11.24 -1.90 -23.66
N ILE A 37 -12.28 -2.71 -23.83
CA ILE A 37 -12.11 -4.13 -24.18
C ILE A 37 -11.41 -4.26 -25.53
N LYS A 38 -11.83 -3.48 -26.54
CA LYS A 38 -11.15 -3.47 -27.85
C LYS A 38 -9.69 -3.05 -27.75
N GLU A 39 -9.39 -1.99 -26.99
CA GLU A 39 -8.00 -1.56 -26.74
C GLU A 39 -7.16 -2.70 -26.16
N ILE A 40 -7.71 -3.47 -25.20
CA ILE A 40 -7.01 -4.61 -24.58
C ILE A 40 -6.85 -5.78 -25.58
N GLU A 41 -7.87 -6.09 -26.37
CA GLU A 41 -7.79 -7.15 -27.38
C GLU A 41 -6.77 -6.81 -28.48
N ASP A 42 -6.69 -5.54 -28.91
CA ASP A 42 -5.71 -5.07 -29.89
C ASP A 42 -4.26 -5.17 -29.35
N LEU A 43 -4.08 -5.06 -28.02
CA LEU A 43 -2.80 -5.32 -27.34
C LEU A 43 -2.48 -6.82 -27.20
N GLY A 44 -3.36 -7.70 -27.66
CA GLY A 44 -3.21 -9.15 -27.60
C GLY A 44 -3.70 -9.78 -26.29
N GLY A 45 -4.68 -9.13 -25.64
CA GLY A 45 -5.38 -9.63 -24.47
C GLY A 45 -4.83 -9.11 -23.14
N MET A 46 -5.59 -9.34 -22.07
CA MET A 46 -5.31 -8.75 -20.74
C MET A 46 -3.98 -9.18 -20.13
N ALA A 47 -3.53 -10.42 -20.37
CA ALA A 47 -2.25 -10.90 -19.85
C ALA A 47 -1.07 -10.05 -20.37
N LYS A 48 -1.04 -9.78 -21.68
CA LYS A 48 -0.04 -8.90 -22.29
C LYS A 48 -0.20 -7.46 -21.81
N ALA A 49 -1.42 -6.95 -21.72
CA ALA A 49 -1.68 -5.60 -21.21
C ALA A 49 -1.19 -5.42 -19.76
N ILE A 50 -1.29 -6.45 -18.90
CA ILE A 50 -0.76 -6.39 -17.53
C ILE A 50 0.77 -6.31 -17.54
N GLU A 51 1.45 -7.07 -18.40
CA GLU A 51 2.92 -7.00 -18.56
C GLU A 51 3.37 -5.61 -19.05
N THR A 52 2.58 -4.96 -19.91
CA THR A 52 2.84 -3.56 -20.30
C THR A 52 2.53 -2.57 -19.18
N GLY A 53 1.95 -2.95 -18.04
CA GLY A 53 1.64 -2.08 -16.91
C GLY A 53 0.54 -1.04 -17.16
N LEU A 54 -0.05 -1.00 -18.36
CA LEU A 54 -1.03 0.01 -18.76
C LEU A 54 -2.30 0.00 -17.89
N PRO A 55 -2.94 -1.15 -17.58
CA PRO A 55 -4.15 -1.16 -16.75
C PRO A 55 -3.90 -0.58 -15.36
N LYS A 56 -2.76 -0.94 -14.76
CA LYS A 56 -2.37 -0.47 -13.44
C LYS A 56 -2.17 1.05 -13.41
N MET A 57 -1.48 1.59 -14.42
CA MET A 57 -1.28 3.03 -14.57
C MET A 57 -2.60 3.80 -14.71
N LYS A 58 -3.57 3.31 -15.51
CA LYS A 58 -4.89 3.97 -15.64
C LYS A 58 -5.67 3.99 -14.33
N VAL A 59 -5.58 2.93 -13.53
CA VAL A 59 -6.20 2.85 -12.20
C VAL A 59 -5.53 3.83 -11.23
N GLU A 60 -4.20 3.91 -11.24
CA GLU A 60 -3.44 4.86 -10.42
C GLU A 60 -3.74 6.31 -10.80
N GLU A 61 -3.86 6.62 -12.09
CA GLU A 61 -4.25 7.95 -12.57
C GLU A 61 -5.66 8.32 -12.06
N SER A 62 -6.62 7.40 -12.15
CA SER A 62 -7.96 7.61 -11.60
C SER A 62 -7.94 7.85 -10.09
N ALA A 63 -7.10 7.11 -9.35
CA ALA A 63 -6.94 7.29 -7.91
C ALA A 63 -6.34 8.65 -7.56
N ALA A 64 -5.31 9.11 -8.28
CA ALA A 64 -4.70 10.42 -8.07
C ALA A 64 -5.68 11.57 -8.36
N LYS A 65 -6.42 11.49 -9.48
CA LYS A 65 -7.48 12.47 -9.82
C LYS A 65 -8.55 12.54 -8.74
N ARG A 66 -8.98 11.39 -8.23
CA ARG A 66 -9.99 11.34 -7.18
C ARG A 66 -9.47 11.92 -5.87
N GLN A 67 -8.24 11.59 -5.49
CA GLN A 67 -7.65 12.14 -4.27
C GLN A 67 -7.53 13.67 -4.35
N ALA A 68 -7.07 14.21 -5.48
CA ALA A 68 -6.99 15.65 -5.68
C ALA A 68 -8.34 16.35 -5.48
N LYS A 69 -9.44 15.75 -5.96
CA LYS A 69 -10.80 16.26 -5.75
C LYS A 69 -11.27 16.17 -4.30
N ILE A 70 -10.91 15.11 -3.59
CA ILE A 70 -11.26 14.95 -2.17
C ILE A 70 -10.52 15.99 -1.33
N ASP A 71 -9.20 16.11 -1.55
CA ASP A 71 -8.33 16.99 -0.79
C ASP A 71 -8.64 18.47 -1.08
N SER A 72 -9.03 18.81 -2.32
CA SER A 72 -9.50 20.16 -2.70
C SER A 72 -10.97 20.45 -2.33
N LYS A 73 -11.65 19.50 -1.67
CA LYS A 73 -13.08 19.57 -1.28
C LYS A 73 -14.06 19.66 -2.46
N ALA A 74 -13.61 19.42 -3.70
CA ALA A 74 -14.48 19.31 -4.87
C ALA A 74 -15.38 18.05 -4.82
N GLU A 75 -14.87 16.94 -4.29
CA GLU A 75 -15.65 15.75 -3.93
C GLU A 75 -15.89 15.77 -2.41
N THR A 76 -17.16 15.85 -1.99
CA THR A 76 -17.51 15.91 -0.56
C THR A 76 -17.60 14.51 0.03
N ILE A 77 -16.88 14.29 1.15
CA ILE A 77 -17.01 13.11 2.01
C ILE A 77 -17.43 13.60 3.39
N VAL A 78 -18.69 13.30 3.75
CA VAL A 78 -19.30 13.71 5.03
C VAL A 78 -18.51 13.09 6.19
N GLY A 79 -18.16 13.92 7.17
CA GLY A 79 -17.37 13.52 8.34
C GLY A 79 -15.86 13.57 8.13
N VAL A 80 -15.37 13.71 6.89
CA VAL A 80 -13.92 13.72 6.58
C VAL A 80 -13.45 15.10 6.13
N ASN A 81 -13.97 15.62 5.03
CA ASN A 81 -13.56 16.93 4.49
C ASN A 81 -14.64 18.02 4.61
N LYS A 82 -15.85 17.62 5.01
CA LYS A 82 -16.98 18.53 5.26
C LYS A 82 -17.87 17.95 6.36
N TYR A 83 -18.40 18.83 7.21
CA TYR A 83 -19.20 18.45 8.38
C TYR A 83 -18.44 17.49 9.31
N THR A 84 -17.18 17.83 9.59
CA THR A 84 -16.31 17.09 10.51
C THR A 84 -16.79 17.25 11.95
N LEU A 85 -16.55 16.23 12.77
CA LEU A 85 -16.79 16.32 14.21
C LEU A 85 -15.57 16.95 14.89
N ASP A 86 -15.80 17.74 15.93
CA ASP A 86 -14.71 18.26 16.78
C ASP A 86 -14.07 17.14 17.62
N TYR A 87 -14.86 16.09 17.91
CA TYR A 87 -14.45 14.93 18.68
C TYR A 87 -15.04 13.66 18.07
N GLU A 88 -14.18 12.67 17.81
CA GLU A 88 -14.60 11.32 17.42
C GLU A 88 -14.65 10.42 18.66
N GLU A 89 -15.79 9.75 18.86
CA GLU A 89 -15.93 8.80 19.96
C GLU A 89 -15.00 7.58 19.73
N PRO A 90 -14.26 7.13 20.75
CA PRO A 90 -13.45 5.94 20.65
C PRO A 90 -14.33 4.73 20.33
N ILE A 91 -13.97 4.02 19.27
CA ILE A 91 -14.59 2.75 18.90
C ILE A 91 -13.75 1.64 19.49
N ASP A 92 -14.40 0.62 20.06
CA ASP A 92 -13.71 -0.60 20.46
C ASP A 92 -13.23 -1.34 19.21
N ILE A 93 -11.91 -1.40 19.05
CA ILE A 93 -11.26 -2.04 17.90
C ILE A 93 -10.75 -3.41 18.36
N LEU A 94 -10.97 -4.43 17.53
CA LEU A 94 -10.39 -5.74 17.76
C LEU A 94 -8.86 -5.65 17.62
N ASP A 95 -8.17 -5.68 18.77
CA ASP A 95 -6.71 -5.82 18.82
C ASP A 95 -6.32 -7.30 18.75
N ILE A 96 -5.36 -7.62 17.87
CA ILE A 96 -4.87 -8.97 17.67
C ILE A 96 -3.41 -9.02 18.13
N ASP A 97 -3.17 -9.76 19.21
CA ASP A 97 -1.81 -10.05 19.66
C ASP A 97 -1.10 -11.01 18.67
N ASN A 98 -0.39 -10.40 17.73
CA ASN A 98 0.39 -11.11 16.73
C ASN A 98 1.55 -11.93 17.33
N THR A 99 2.06 -11.55 18.51
CA THR A 99 3.13 -12.29 19.19
C THR A 99 2.62 -13.65 19.65
N LEU A 100 1.46 -13.66 20.32
CA LEU A 100 0.82 -14.88 20.77
C LEU A 100 0.41 -15.78 19.60
N VAL A 101 -0.19 -15.21 18.55
CA VAL A 101 -0.58 -15.95 17.35
C VAL A 101 0.65 -16.59 16.69
N ARG A 102 1.73 -15.83 16.50
CA ARG A 102 2.98 -16.31 15.91
C ARG A 102 3.56 -17.49 16.70
N GLN A 103 3.67 -17.36 18.02
CA GLN A 103 4.19 -18.42 18.88
C GLN A 103 3.38 -19.71 18.75
N LYS A 104 2.04 -19.62 18.82
CA LYS A 104 1.15 -20.78 18.64
C LYS A 104 1.30 -21.44 17.26
N GLN A 105 1.49 -20.66 16.20
CA GLN A 105 1.71 -21.23 14.86
C GLN A 105 3.07 -21.92 14.74
N ILE A 106 4.14 -21.34 15.31
CA ILE A 106 5.47 -21.95 15.35
C ILE A 106 5.42 -23.30 16.08
N GLU A 107 4.79 -23.34 17.25
CA GLU A 107 4.61 -24.58 18.02
C GLU A 107 3.86 -25.65 17.21
N ARG A 108 2.77 -25.26 16.54
CA ARG A 108 1.98 -26.17 15.70
C ARG A 108 2.78 -26.71 14.53
N ILE A 109 3.55 -25.85 13.85
CA ILE A 109 4.41 -26.26 12.72
C ILE A 109 5.49 -27.22 13.22
N ASN A 110 6.16 -26.91 14.32
CA ASN A 110 7.21 -27.76 14.90
C ASN A 110 6.66 -29.13 15.29
N LYS A 111 5.46 -29.17 15.90
CA LYS A 111 4.78 -30.42 16.23
C LYS A 111 4.47 -31.25 14.98
N ILE A 112 3.88 -30.64 13.95
CA ILE A 112 3.55 -31.34 12.70
C ILE A 112 4.82 -31.87 12.03
N LYS A 113 5.89 -31.07 11.98
CA LYS A 113 7.17 -31.49 11.39
C LYS A 113 7.83 -32.63 12.17
N ALA A 114 7.64 -32.71 13.48
CA ALA A 114 8.16 -33.80 14.30
C ALA A 114 7.38 -35.12 14.14
N GLU A 115 6.07 -35.05 13.87
CA GLU A 115 5.18 -36.23 13.83
C GLU A 115 4.96 -36.79 12.41
N ARG A 116 5.27 -36.03 11.36
CA ARG A 116 5.00 -36.43 9.97
C ARG A 116 6.01 -37.44 9.42
N ASN A 117 5.62 -38.14 8.37
CA ASN A 117 6.54 -38.95 7.57
C ASN A 117 7.33 -38.05 6.61
N GLU A 118 8.56 -37.73 6.97
CA GLU A 118 9.40 -36.81 6.19
C GLU A 118 9.73 -37.36 4.78
N GLU A 119 9.99 -38.66 4.64
CA GLU A 119 10.29 -39.26 3.34
C GLU A 119 9.11 -39.14 2.38
N GLU A 120 7.89 -39.35 2.88
CA GLU A 120 6.68 -39.23 2.09
C GLU A 120 6.41 -37.78 1.66
N VAL A 121 6.64 -36.81 2.56
CA VAL A 121 6.55 -35.39 2.25
C VAL A 121 7.54 -35.01 1.15
N GLN A 122 8.82 -35.35 1.31
CA GLN A 122 9.84 -34.99 0.32
C GLN A 122 9.54 -35.61 -1.05
N ARG A 123 9.08 -36.86 -1.09
CA ARG A 123 8.64 -37.50 -2.34
C ARG A 123 7.53 -36.72 -3.04
N HIS A 124 6.53 -36.23 -2.30
CA HIS A 124 5.45 -35.43 -2.88
C HIS A 124 5.89 -34.03 -3.31
N LEU A 125 6.81 -33.40 -2.57
CA LEU A 125 7.38 -32.10 -2.94
C LEU A 125 8.26 -32.20 -4.19
N GLU A 126 9.07 -33.25 -4.32
CA GLU A 126 9.87 -33.53 -5.52
C GLU A 126 8.99 -33.81 -6.74
N ARG A 127 7.91 -34.60 -6.56
CA ARG A 127 6.90 -34.80 -7.61
C ARG A 127 6.26 -33.48 -8.02
N LEU A 128 5.98 -32.59 -7.07
CA LEU A 128 5.41 -31.26 -7.37
C LEU A 128 6.39 -30.39 -8.16
N THR A 129 7.66 -30.35 -7.78
CA THR A 129 8.71 -29.63 -8.54
C THR A 129 8.84 -30.21 -9.95
N LYS A 130 8.82 -31.54 -10.11
CA LYS A 130 8.86 -32.18 -11.44
C LYS A 130 7.61 -31.85 -12.27
N ALA A 131 6.42 -31.89 -11.66
CA ALA A 131 5.17 -31.54 -12.33
C ALA A 131 5.17 -30.08 -12.79
N ALA A 132 5.70 -29.15 -11.98
CA ALA A 132 5.85 -27.74 -12.35
C ALA A 132 6.84 -27.55 -13.52
N ALA A 133 7.92 -28.32 -13.56
CA ALA A 133 8.92 -28.23 -14.64
C ALA A 133 8.45 -28.85 -15.98
N THR A 134 7.68 -29.94 -15.91
CA THR A 134 7.33 -30.74 -17.11
C THR A 134 5.93 -30.44 -17.65
N GLY A 135 5.01 -30.00 -16.80
CA GLY A 135 3.59 -29.86 -17.15
C GLY A 135 2.84 -31.18 -17.34
N GLU A 136 3.45 -32.32 -16.98
CA GLU A 136 2.85 -33.66 -17.20
C GLU A 136 1.72 -34.00 -16.22
N GLU A 137 1.68 -33.34 -15.05
CA GLU A 137 0.71 -33.63 -14.00
C GLU A 137 -0.05 -32.37 -13.56
N ASN A 138 -1.26 -32.58 -13.04
CA ASN A 138 -2.04 -31.50 -12.46
C ASN A 138 -1.44 -31.05 -11.11
N LEU A 139 -0.96 -29.81 -11.02
CA LEU A 139 -0.32 -29.27 -9.82
C LEU A 139 -1.20 -29.32 -8.58
N LEU A 140 -2.52 -29.07 -8.72
CA LEU A 140 -3.44 -29.12 -7.59
C LEU A 140 -3.58 -30.53 -7.03
N ALA A 141 -3.67 -31.55 -7.89
CA ALA A 141 -3.73 -32.94 -7.46
C ALA A 141 -2.47 -33.33 -6.65
N VAL A 142 -1.28 -32.96 -7.13
CA VAL A 142 -0.02 -33.24 -6.43
C VAL A 142 0.08 -32.44 -5.12
N ALA A 143 -0.35 -31.18 -5.10
CA ALA A 143 -0.37 -30.35 -3.89
C ALA A 143 -1.33 -30.91 -2.82
N VAL A 144 -2.47 -31.48 -3.22
CA VAL A 144 -3.41 -32.17 -2.31
C VAL A 144 -2.74 -33.39 -1.67
N ASP A 145 -1.97 -34.15 -2.45
CA ASP A 145 -1.20 -35.28 -1.92
C ASP A 145 -0.11 -34.83 -0.93
N ALA A 146 0.63 -33.77 -1.26
CA ALA A 146 1.63 -33.18 -0.37
C ALA A 146 1.00 -32.67 0.94
N ALA A 147 -0.14 -31.96 0.86
CA ALA A 147 -0.87 -31.48 2.03
C ALA A 147 -1.40 -32.64 2.89
N ARG A 148 -1.85 -33.73 2.27
CA ARG A 148 -2.26 -34.96 2.97
C ARG A 148 -1.09 -35.57 3.75
N ALA A 149 0.10 -35.57 3.17
CA ALA A 149 1.35 -35.99 3.80
C ALA A 149 1.87 -35.02 4.87
N ARG A 150 1.17 -33.90 5.15
CA ARG A 150 1.56 -32.83 6.10
C ARG A 150 2.74 -31.96 5.63
N ALA A 151 2.88 -31.77 4.32
CA ALA A 151 3.64 -30.63 3.81
C ALA A 151 2.96 -29.32 4.23
N THR A 152 3.77 -28.33 4.60
CA THR A 152 3.30 -26.97 4.93
C THR A 152 3.03 -26.18 3.66
N LEU A 153 2.24 -25.09 3.78
CA LEU A 153 2.01 -24.17 2.66
C LEU A 153 3.34 -23.63 2.10
N GLY A 154 4.26 -23.24 2.97
CA GLY A 154 5.59 -22.75 2.56
C GLY A 154 6.35 -23.80 1.75
N GLU A 155 6.43 -25.04 2.20
CA GLU A 155 7.13 -26.11 1.46
C GLU A 155 6.52 -26.39 0.08
N ILE A 156 5.18 -26.35 -0.03
CA ILE A 156 4.48 -26.51 -1.30
C ILE A 156 4.78 -25.34 -2.24
N SER A 157 4.74 -24.11 -1.73
CA SER A 157 5.09 -22.90 -2.49
C SER A 157 6.56 -22.92 -2.94
N ASP A 158 7.49 -23.26 -2.05
CA ASP A 158 8.92 -23.34 -2.33
C ASP A 158 9.23 -24.41 -3.39
N ALA A 159 8.51 -25.54 -3.38
CA ALA A 159 8.68 -26.60 -4.38
C ALA A 159 8.32 -26.12 -5.80
N ILE A 160 7.33 -25.22 -5.94
CA ILE A 160 6.97 -24.59 -7.21
C ILE A 160 7.95 -23.46 -7.55
N GLU A 161 8.36 -22.68 -6.55
CA GLU A 161 9.30 -21.55 -6.70
C GLU A 161 10.64 -21.98 -7.31
N LYS A 162 11.13 -23.19 -6.99
CA LYS A 162 12.34 -23.77 -7.60
C LYS A 162 12.34 -23.76 -9.13
N VAL A 163 11.17 -23.81 -9.76
CA VAL A 163 11.00 -23.81 -11.23
C VAL A 163 10.57 -22.44 -11.73
N CYS A 164 9.59 -21.82 -11.08
CA CYS A 164 8.93 -20.62 -11.59
C CYS A 164 9.57 -19.29 -11.10
N GLY A 165 10.37 -19.33 -10.04
CA GLY A 165 10.88 -18.14 -9.36
C GLY A 165 9.78 -17.31 -8.69
N ARG A 166 10.13 -16.09 -8.26
CA ARG A 166 9.19 -15.09 -7.73
C ARG A 166 9.04 -13.93 -8.68
N HIS A 167 7.80 -13.48 -8.89
CA HIS A 167 7.53 -12.30 -9.67
C HIS A 167 8.08 -11.05 -8.98
N GLN A 168 8.84 -10.23 -9.72
CA GLN A 168 9.25 -8.90 -9.30
C GLN A 168 8.52 -7.86 -10.15
N ALA A 169 7.74 -7.01 -9.48
CA ALA A 169 6.98 -5.97 -10.15
C ALA A 169 7.91 -4.80 -10.54
N VAL A 170 7.83 -4.35 -11.78
CA VAL A 170 8.48 -3.10 -12.20
C VAL A 170 7.61 -1.94 -11.73
N ILE A 171 8.16 -1.08 -10.88
CA ILE A 171 7.48 0.10 -10.39
C ILE A 171 7.50 1.16 -11.50
N ARG A 172 6.31 1.68 -11.82
CA ARG A 172 6.15 2.85 -12.68
C ARG A 172 5.43 3.91 -11.87
N SER A 173 5.89 5.15 -11.97
CA SER A 173 5.25 6.28 -11.33
C SER A 173 4.55 7.15 -12.37
N ILE A 174 3.44 7.74 -11.97
CA ILE A 174 2.76 8.79 -12.71
C ILE A 174 3.16 10.15 -12.12
N SER A 175 3.15 11.21 -12.94
CA SER A 175 3.43 12.57 -12.48
C SER A 175 2.53 13.57 -13.22
N GLY A 176 2.26 14.70 -12.59
CA GLY A 176 1.43 15.81 -13.06
C GLY A 176 -0.08 15.59 -12.90
N VAL A 177 -0.52 14.43 -12.45
CA VAL A 177 -1.94 14.07 -12.39
C VAL A 177 -2.61 14.67 -11.14
N TYR A 178 -1.94 14.64 -10.00
CA TYR A 178 -2.51 15.11 -8.74
C TYR A 178 -2.65 16.64 -8.76
N SER A 179 -1.55 17.34 -9.01
CA SER A 179 -1.52 18.81 -9.04
C SER A 179 -2.47 19.42 -10.07
N SER A 180 -2.56 18.86 -11.29
CA SER A 180 -3.44 19.38 -12.34
C SER A 180 -4.94 19.23 -12.03
N ASN A 181 -5.31 18.37 -11.08
CA ASN A 181 -6.71 18.13 -10.67
C ASN A 181 -7.03 18.72 -9.30
N PHE A 182 -6.07 19.39 -8.67
CA PHE A 182 -6.25 20.05 -7.38
C PHE A 182 -6.80 21.46 -7.60
N SER A 183 -7.91 21.79 -6.92
CA SER A 183 -8.65 23.04 -7.18
C SER A 183 -8.18 24.25 -6.38
N ASP A 184 -7.46 24.02 -5.28
CA ASP A 184 -6.97 25.07 -4.38
C ASP A 184 -5.47 25.33 -4.64
N ASN A 185 -5.19 26.38 -5.42
CA ASN A 185 -3.82 26.67 -5.85
C ASN A 185 -2.93 27.24 -4.73
N GLU A 186 -3.50 27.81 -3.66
CA GLU A 186 -2.70 28.47 -2.61
C GLU A 186 -1.88 27.47 -1.82
N LEU A 187 -2.51 26.36 -1.40
CA LEU A 187 -1.85 25.33 -0.62
C LEU A 187 -0.78 24.57 -1.43
N ILE A 188 -1.03 24.35 -2.73
CA ILE A 188 -0.03 23.75 -3.64
C ILE A 188 1.17 24.68 -3.80
N GLU A 189 0.92 25.97 -4.00
CA GLU A 189 1.99 26.96 -4.19
C GLU A 189 2.82 27.14 -2.92
N GLN A 190 2.18 27.11 -1.75
CA GLN A 190 2.87 27.13 -0.46
C GLN A 190 3.87 25.97 -0.34
N VAL A 191 3.46 24.74 -0.63
CA VAL A 191 4.37 23.58 -0.54
C VAL A 191 5.50 23.72 -1.55
N LYS A 192 5.20 24.13 -2.79
CA LYS A 192 6.24 24.34 -3.81
C LYS A 192 7.27 25.37 -3.37
N GLN A 193 6.82 26.50 -2.81
CA GLN A 193 7.71 27.51 -2.25
C GLN A 193 8.59 26.90 -1.14
N MET A 194 8.01 26.15 -0.20
CA MET A 194 8.80 25.48 0.85
C MET A 194 9.82 24.49 0.29
N THR A 195 9.50 23.76 -0.79
CA THR A 195 10.48 22.85 -1.43
C THR A 195 11.59 23.59 -2.16
N GLU A 196 11.31 24.79 -2.69
CA GLU A 196 12.32 25.62 -3.35
C GLU A 196 13.23 26.29 -2.32
N GLU A 197 12.67 26.80 -1.22
CA GLU A 197 13.45 27.28 -0.06
C GLU A 197 14.32 26.16 0.52
N PHE A 198 13.82 24.92 0.56
CA PHE A 198 14.60 23.74 0.93
C PHE A 198 15.77 23.49 -0.03
N LEU A 199 15.53 23.59 -1.34
CA LEU A 199 16.57 23.47 -2.35
C LEU A 199 17.64 24.57 -2.21
N GLU A 200 17.25 25.81 -1.91
CA GLU A 200 18.17 26.92 -1.68
C GLU A 200 19.02 26.72 -0.42
N ASN A 201 18.43 26.23 0.67
CA ASN A 201 19.10 26.06 1.96
C ASN A 201 20.01 24.82 2.02
N GLU A 202 19.55 23.69 1.48
CA GLU A 202 20.24 22.39 1.56
C GLU A 202 21.01 22.01 0.28
N GLY A 203 20.81 22.76 -0.81
CA GLY A 203 21.41 22.48 -2.13
C GLY A 203 20.82 21.27 -2.85
N ARG A 204 19.74 20.67 -2.31
CA ARG A 204 19.00 19.54 -2.89
C ARG A 204 17.53 19.57 -2.46
N ARG A 205 16.64 18.89 -3.19
CA ARG A 205 15.22 18.79 -2.85
C ARG A 205 14.99 17.93 -1.60
N PRO A 206 13.89 18.13 -0.86
CA PRO A 206 13.52 17.21 0.21
C PRO A 206 13.24 15.84 -0.41
N ARG A 207 13.94 14.83 0.11
CA ARG A 207 13.95 13.47 -0.46
C ARG A 207 13.28 12.49 0.48
N ILE A 208 12.29 11.75 -0.02
CA ILE A 208 11.49 10.80 0.76
C ILE A 208 11.46 9.41 0.11
N LEU A 209 11.69 8.38 0.91
CA LEU A 209 11.40 6.98 0.54
C LEU A 209 10.00 6.62 1.02
N ILE A 210 9.08 6.37 0.09
CA ILE A 210 7.77 5.79 0.40
C ILE A 210 7.92 4.27 0.47
N ALA A 211 7.89 3.73 1.70
CA ALA A 211 8.22 2.34 1.99
C ALA A 211 6.98 1.46 2.25
N LYS A 212 7.00 0.26 1.68
CA LYS A 212 6.09 -0.85 1.98
C LYS A 212 6.87 -1.99 2.61
N MET A 213 6.62 -2.24 3.90
CA MET A 213 7.29 -3.28 4.67
C MET A 213 6.37 -4.46 4.96
N GLY A 214 6.95 -5.65 5.08
CA GLY A 214 6.22 -6.89 5.33
C GLY A 214 5.30 -7.26 4.15
N GLN A 215 4.35 -8.16 4.35
CA GLN A 215 3.51 -8.69 3.27
C GLN A 215 2.36 -7.76 2.85
N ASP A 216 2.41 -6.48 3.21
CA ASP A 216 1.36 -5.51 2.91
C ASP A 216 1.37 -5.08 1.44
N GLY A 217 0.40 -5.59 0.67
CA GLY A 217 0.22 -5.27 -0.76
C GLY A 217 -0.60 -4.01 -1.05
N HIS A 218 -1.09 -3.29 -0.03
CA HIS A 218 -1.88 -2.07 -0.26
C HIS A 218 -0.99 -0.92 -0.75
N ASP A 219 -1.03 -0.62 -2.06
CA ASP A 219 -0.16 0.39 -2.67
C ASP A 219 -0.89 1.66 -3.15
N ARG A 220 -2.24 1.70 -3.13
CA ARG A 220 -2.99 2.88 -3.57
C ARG A 220 -2.56 4.15 -2.83
N GLY A 221 -2.58 4.13 -1.49
CA GLY A 221 -2.23 5.31 -0.68
C GLY A 221 -0.78 5.73 -0.90
N ALA A 222 0.15 4.77 -0.82
CA ALA A 222 1.57 4.98 -1.07
C ALA A 222 1.84 5.65 -2.43
N LYS A 223 1.17 5.19 -3.50
CA LYS A 223 1.38 5.73 -4.85
C LYS A 223 0.77 7.10 -5.08
N VAL A 224 -0.41 7.34 -4.52
CA VAL A 224 -1.05 8.65 -4.60
C VAL A 224 -0.24 9.69 -3.81
N VAL A 225 0.30 9.32 -2.65
CA VAL A 225 1.25 10.16 -1.90
C VAL A 225 2.53 10.38 -2.70
N ALA A 226 3.09 9.33 -3.30
CA ALA A 226 4.33 9.44 -4.08
C ALA A 226 4.19 10.38 -5.29
N THR A 227 3.13 10.23 -6.08
CA THR A 227 2.86 11.15 -7.22
C THR A 227 2.53 12.56 -6.73
N GLY A 228 1.77 12.68 -5.63
CA GLY A 228 1.46 13.97 -5.02
C GLY A 228 2.71 14.72 -4.57
N TYR A 229 3.62 14.06 -3.85
CA TYR A 229 4.87 14.69 -3.39
C TYR A 229 5.82 15.01 -4.54
N ALA A 230 5.91 14.16 -5.56
CA ALA A 230 6.68 14.47 -6.77
C ALA A 230 6.14 15.72 -7.47
N ASP A 231 4.82 15.85 -7.58
CA ASP A 231 4.16 17.04 -8.15
C ASP A 231 4.38 18.32 -7.31
N LEU A 232 4.68 18.16 -6.02
CA LEU A 232 4.90 19.24 -5.07
C LEU A 232 6.39 19.63 -4.91
N GLY A 233 7.31 18.94 -5.61
CA GLY A 233 8.73 19.30 -5.63
C GLY A 233 9.65 18.46 -4.76
N PHE A 234 9.18 17.33 -4.22
CA PHE A 234 10.03 16.35 -3.54
C PHE A 234 10.75 15.44 -4.54
N ASP A 235 11.93 14.98 -4.15
CA ASP A 235 12.55 13.79 -4.75
C ASP A 235 11.95 12.54 -4.08
N VAL A 236 11.21 11.74 -4.83
CA VAL A 236 10.46 10.60 -4.28
C VAL A 236 11.00 9.28 -4.78
N ASP A 237 11.46 8.46 -3.84
CA ASP A 237 11.77 7.05 -4.09
C ASP A 237 10.59 6.19 -3.63
N ILE A 238 10.24 5.17 -4.42
CA ILE A 238 9.18 4.20 -4.06
C ILE A 238 9.86 2.85 -3.87
N SER A 239 9.67 2.25 -2.70
CA SER A 239 10.24 0.93 -2.44
C SER A 239 9.51 -0.15 -3.26
N PRO A 240 10.20 -1.27 -3.59
CA PRO A 240 9.53 -2.52 -3.90
C PRO A 240 8.52 -2.91 -2.81
N LEU A 241 7.54 -3.72 -3.19
CA LEU A 241 6.68 -4.38 -2.21
C LEU A 241 7.48 -5.44 -1.46
N PHE A 242 7.06 -5.73 -0.24
CA PHE A 242 7.53 -6.85 0.56
C PHE A 242 8.95 -6.73 1.10
N LEU A 243 9.47 -5.50 1.25
CA LEU A 243 10.74 -5.29 1.93
C LEU A 243 10.64 -5.66 3.41
N THR A 244 11.74 -6.18 3.93
CA THR A 244 12.00 -6.22 5.37
C THR A 244 12.38 -4.82 5.89
N PRO A 245 12.26 -4.55 7.20
CA PRO A 245 12.74 -3.29 7.78
C PRO A 245 14.23 -3.04 7.50
N GLN A 246 15.06 -4.09 7.51
CA GLN A 246 16.47 -4.01 7.18
C GLN A 246 16.72 -3.58 5.73
N GLU A 247 16.03 -4.17 4.76
CA GLU A 247 16.15 -3.78 3.34
C GLU A 247 15.64 -2.36 3.09
N ALA A 248 14.56 -1.96 3.76
CA ALA A 248 14.04 -0.60 3.70
C ALA A 248 15.02 0.42 4.29
N ALA A 249 15.64 0.12 5.43
CA ALA A 249 16.69 0.95 6.03
C ALA A 249 17.90 1.07 5.10
N GLN A 250 18.38 -0.05 4.54
CA GLN A 250 19.50 -0.07 3.61
C GLN A 250 19.23 0.83 2.39
N MET A 251 18.05 0.69 1.78
CA MET A 251 17.63 1.52 0.64
C MET A 251 17.54 3.02 1.00
N ALA A 252 17.02 3.34 2.19
CA ALA A 252 16.93 4.72 2.67
C ALA A 252 18.33 5.36 2.82
N VAL A 253 19.28 4.61 3.38
CA VAL A 253 20.67 5.06 3.56
C VAL A 253 21.40 5.19 2.23
N GLU A 254 21.28 4.21 1.34
CA GLU A 254 21.91 4.22 0.01
C GLU A 254 21.43 5.38 -0.86
N ASN A 255 20.13 5.71 -0.76
CA ASN A 255 19.54 6.84 -1.48
C ASN A 255 19.74 8.19 -0.77
N ASP A 256 20.32 8.19 0.43
CA ASP A 256 20.51 9.37 1.28
C ASP A 256 19.21 10.19 1.44
N VAL A 257 18.12 9.52 1.78
CA VAL A 257 16.81 10.18 1.96
C VAL A 257 16.78 10.98 3.26
N HIS A 258 15.98 12.04 3.30
CA HIS A 258 15.75 12.79 4.53
C HIS A 258 14.67 12.13 5.41
N CYS A 259 13.73 11.43 4.76
CA CYS A 259 12.55 10.86 5.40
C CYS A 259 12.22 9.49 4.83
N VAL A 260 11.84 8.54 5.69
CA VAL A 260 11.15 7.31 5.30
C VAL A 260 9.67 7.43 5.67
N GLY A 261 8.81 7.47 4.65
CA GLY A 261 7.36 7.42 4.79
C GLY A 261 6.86 5.98 4.73
N VAL A 262 6.59 5.38 5.90
CA VAL A 262 6.06 4.02 5.99
C VAL A 262 4.56 4.03 5.73
N SER A 263 4.11 3.36 4.67
CA SER A 263 2.69 3.17 4.41
C SER A 263 2.23 1.80 4.93
N SER A 264 1.54 1.78 6.08
CA SER A 264 1.10 0.57 6.78
C SER A 264 -0.43 0.46 6.82
N LEU A 265 -0.97 -0.59 6.20
CA LEU A 265 -2.42 -0.88 6.18
C LEU A 265 -2.75 -2.31 6.64
N ALA A 266 -1.73 -3.08 7.05
CA ALA A 266 -1.87 -4.49 7.44
C ALA A 266 -1.53 -4.74 8.93
N ALA A 267 -1.66 -3.72 9.79
CA ALA A 267 -1.45 -3.79 11.24
C ALA A 267 -0.05 -4.28 11.69
N GLY A 268 0.96 -4.17 10.83
CA GLY A 268 2.35 -4.53 11.15
C GLY A 268 3.15 -3.40 11.83
N HIS A 269 2.56 -2.21 12.02
CA HIS A 269 3.28 -1.00 12.41
C HIS A 269 3.95 -1.10 13.78
N LYS A 270 3.36 -1.80 14.75
CA LYS A 270 3.95 -1.96 16.10
C LYS A 270 5.20 -2.84 16.14
N THR A 271 5.49 -3.57 15.06
CA THR A 271 6.67 -4.44 14.96
C THR A 271 7.65 -3.89 13.93
N LEU A 272 7.18 -3.63 12.72
CA LEU A 272 8.03 -3.29 11.58
C LEU A 272 8.62 -1.88 11.68
N VAL A 273 7.90 -0.92 12.28
CA VAL A 273 8.38 0.47 12.39
C VAL A 273 9.47 0.60 13.45
N PRO A 274 9.34 0.04 14.67
CA PRO A 274 10.45 0.01 15.62
C PRO A 274 11.68 -0.71 15.06
N GLU A 275 11.50 -1.84 14.37
CA GLU A 275 12.62 -2.55 13.72
C GLU A 275 13.30 -1.69 12.65
N LEU A 276 12.54 -0.95 11.82
CA LEU A 276 13.12 -0.03 10.81
C LEU A 276 14.00 1.04 11.46
N ILE A 277 13.51 1.66 12.54
CA ILE A 277 14.24 2.71 13.26
C ILE A 277 15.52 2.15 13.90
N GLU A 278 15.45 0.93 14.45
CA GLU A 278 16.63 0.24 14.97
C GLU A 278 17.66 -0.08 13.86
N GLU A 279 17.21 -0.49 12.68
CA GLU A 279 18.09 -0.76 11.54
C GLU A 279 18.74 0.53 10.99
N LEU A 280 17.99 1.63 10.88
CA LEU A 280 18.55 2.95 10.54
C LEU A 280 19.65 3.38 11.54
N LYS A 281 19.42 3.12 12.82
CA LYS A 281 20.41 3.35 13.88
C LYS A 281 21.66 2.49 13.72
N LYS A 282 21.52 1.19 13.44
CA LYS A 282 22.65 0.29 13.19
C LYS A 282 23.50 0.75 12.00
N LEU A 283 22.86 1.37 11.00
CA LEU A 283 23.51 1.96 9.83
C LEU A 283 24.08 3.37 10.07
N GLY A 284 23.95 3.92 11.29
CA GLY A 284 24.49 5.23 11.66
C GLY A 284 23.71 6.41 11.08
N ARG A 285 22.44 6.20 10.71
CA ARG A 285 21.56 7.20 10.08
C ARG A 285 20.33 7.51 10.92
N GLU A 286 20.54 7.76 12.22
CA GLU A 286 19.50 8.21 13.18
C GLU A 286 18.94 9.61 12.82
N ASP A 287 19.59 10.33 11.90
CA ASP A 287 19.14 11.60 11.34
C ASP A 287 17.94 11.45 10.39
N ILE A 288 17.75 10.28 9.75
CA ILE A 288 16.63 10.06 8.83
C ILE A 288 15.34 9.98 9.65
N ILE A 289 14.40 10.90 9.39
CA ILE A 289 13.11 10.88 10.10
C ILE A 289 12.23 9.75 9.57
N VAL A 290 11.40 9.18 10.44
CA VAL A 290 10.41 8.17 10.06
C VAL A 290 9.01 8.71 10.31
N VAL A 291 8.17 8.72 9.28
CA VAL A 291 6.75 9.05 9.40
C VAL A 291 5.93 7.84 8.99
N VAL A 292 4.75 7.66 9.61
CA VAL A 292 3.90 6.50 9.35
C VAL A 292 2.53 6.96 8.87
N GLY A 293 2.05 6.40 7.77
CA GLY A 293 0.70 6.65 7.28
C GLY A 293 -0.06 5.36 6.99
N GLY A 294 -1.39 5.45 6.91
CA GLY A 294 -2.27 4.32 6.61
C GLY A 294 -3.32 4.10 7.68
N VAL A 295 -3.63 2.84 7.98
CA VAL A 295 -4.66 2.48 8.97
C VAL A 295 -3.98 2.21 10.30
N ILE A 296 -3.87 3.26 11.12
CA ILE A 296 -3.21 3.21 12.42
C ILE A 296 -4.26 3.60 13.46
N PRO A 297 -4.61 2.70 14.40
CA PRO A 297 -5.51 3.05 15.50
C PRO A 297 -4.92 4.16 16.38
N ALA A 298 -5.75 5.11 16.83
CA ALA A 298 -5.30 6.23 17.66
C ALA A 298 -4.59 5.78 18.95
N GLN A 299 -5.01 4.64 19.52
CA GLN A 299 -4.38 4.04 20.71
C GLN A 299 -2.93 3.58 20.50
N ASP A 300 -2.49 3.39 19.25
CA ASP A 300 -1.11 3.00 18.93
C ASP A 300 -0.19 4.21 18.69
N TYR A 301 -0.73 5.43 18.67
CA TYR A 301 0.05 6.63 18.31
C TYR A 301 1.15 6.90 19.33
N GLU A 302 0.82 6.88 20.62
CA GLU A 302 1.78 7.12 21.71
C GLU A 302 2.93 6.12 21.63
N PHE A 303 2.62 4.82 21.46
CA PHE A 303 3.64 3.78 21.27
C PHE A 303 4.55 4.07 20.08
N LEU A 304 4.01 4.50 18.94
CA LEU A 304 4.81 4.80 17.74
C LEU A 304 5.73 6.02 17.97
N TYR A 305 5.23 7.08 18.60
CA TYR A 305 6.02 8.25 18.96
C TYR A 305 7.16 7.89 19.94
N GLU A 306 6.87 7.11 20.97
CA GLU A 306 7.87 6.61 21.93
C GLU A 306 8.97 5.76 21.26
N ASN A 307 8.64 5.11 20.14
CA ASN A 307 9.59 4.31 19.35
C ASN A 307 10.27 5.10 18.22
N GLY A 308 10.15 6.44 18.20
CA GLY A 308 10.94 7.31 17.33
C GLY A 308 10.25 7.74 16.02
N VAL A 309 8.95 7.48 15.87
CA VAL A 309 8.17 8.07 14.77
C VAL A 309 8.02 9.57 14.98
N SER A 310 8.27 10.34 13.93
CA SER A 310 8.18 11.81 13.97
C SER A 310 6.76 12.33 13.73
N ALA A 311 5.99 11.68 12.85
CA ALA A 311 4.62 12.08 12.52
C ALA A 311 3.78 10.90 12.05
N ILE A 312 2.46 10.98 12.29
CA ILE A 312 1.49 9.95 11.92
C ILE A 312 0.39 10.55 11.04
N PHE A 313 0.11 9.92 9.91
CA PHE A 313 -0.85 10.37 8.89
C PHE A 313 -1.96 9.35 8.69
N GLY A 314 -3.08 9.52 9.40
CA GLY A 314 -4.24 8.63 9.34
C GLY A 314 -5.10 8.77 8.06
N PRO A 315 -6.17 7.99 7.93
CA PRO A 315 -7.13 8.12 6.83
C PRO A 315 -7.72 9.53 6.75
N GLY A 316 -7.87 10.07 5.54
CA GLY A 316 -8.39 11.44 5.33
C GLY A 316 -7.33 12.54 5.38
N THR A 317 -6.06 12.19 5.62
CA THR A 317 -4.95 13.15 5.53
C THR A 317 -4.90 13.83 4.15
N VAL A 318 -4.82 15.15 4.16
CA VAL A 318 -4.66 15.99 2.96
C VAL A 318 -3.18 16.04 2.57
N ILE A 319 -2.85 15.66 1.33
CA ILE A 319 -1.45 15.46 0.92
C ILE A 319 -0.57 16.71 1.07
N PRO A 320 -0.97 17.91 0.60
CA PRO A 320 -0.17 19.11 0.80
C PRO A 320 0.07 19.46 2.27
N VAL A 321 -0.92 19.26 3.15
CA VAL A 321 -0.77 19.51 4.59
C VAL A 321 0.26 18.55 5.20
N ALA A 322 0.23 17.28 4.80
CA ALA A 322 1.24 16.31 5.22
C ALA A 322 2.64 16.68 4.68
N ALA A 323 2.73 17.19 3.45
CA ALA A 323 4.00 17.63 2.86
C ALA A 323 4.64 18.77 3.67
N ILE A 324 3.85 19.80 4.03
CA ILE A 324 4.29 20.89 4.93
C ILE A 324 4.85 20.30 6.22
N LYS A 325 4.10 19.39 6.85
CA LYS A 325 4.50 18.81 8.13
C LYS A 325 5.80 18.02 8.06
N ILE A 326 6.02 17.30 6.95
CA ILE A 326 7.25 16.55 6.72
C ILE A 326 8.44 17.51 6.55
N ILE A 327 8.29 18.60 5.78
CA ILE A 327 9.37 19.59 5.58
C ILE A 327 9.76 20.23 6.92
N GLU A 328 8.78 20.66 7.73
CA GLU A 328 9.02 21.22 9.07
C GLU A 328 9.83 20.26 9.95
N GLU A 329 9.48 18.98 9.93
CA GLU A 329 10.12 17.97 10.77
C GLU A 329 11.53 17.62 10.28
N ILE A 330 11.77 17.62 8.96
CA ILE A 330 13.12 17.50 8.41
C ILE A 330 13.97 18.69 8.89
N TYR A 331 13.48 19.92 8.78
CA TYR A 331 14.20 21.10 9.24
C TYR A 331 14.50 21.07 10.74
N ARG A 332 13.52 20.67 11.55
CA ARG A 332 13.71 20.48 12.99
C ARG A 332 14.84 19.48 13.27
N ARG A 333 14.89 18.36 12.53
CA ARG A 333 15.94 17.34 12.69
C ARG A 333 17.32 17.84 12.26
N LEU A 334 17.37 18.69 11.24
CA LEU A 334 18.59 19.34 10.76
C LEU A 334 19.06 20.50 11.66
N GLY A 335 18.25 20.93 12.62
CA GLY A 335 18.61 21.97 13.60
C GLY A 335 18.32 23.41 13.13
N TYR A 336 17.40 23.60 12.18
CA TYR A 336 16.92 24.93 11.81
C TYR A 336 15.93 25.42 12.88
N GLU A 337 16.36 26.37 13.71
CA GLU A 337 15.60 26.85 14.89
C GLU A 337 14.40 27.78 14.57
N GLU A 338 14.19 28.21 13.31
CA GLU A 338 13.24 29.29 12.98
C GLU A 338 11.93 28.89 12.26
N VAL A 339 11.65 27.61 11.98
CA VAL A 339 10.43 27.22 11.21
C VAL A 339 9.21 26.92 12.11
N SER A 340 9.23 27.35 13.38
CA SER A 340 8.08 27.15 14.28
C SER A 340 7.74 28.41 15.08
N GLU A 341 7.04 29.34 14.46
CA GLU A 341 6.08 30.23 15.14
C GLU A 341 4.72 30.18 14.44
#